data_AF-A0A6N7MMG1-F1
#
_entry.id   AF-A0A6N7MMG1-F1
#
_cell.length_a   1.000
_cell.length_b   1.000
_cell.length_c   1.000
_cell.angle_alpha   90.00
_cell.angle_beta   90.00
_cell.angle_gamma   90.00
#
_symmetry.space_group_name_H-M   'P 1'
#
loop_
_entity.id
_entity.type
_entity.pdbx_description
1 polymer ?
#
loop_
_entity_poly.entity_id
_entity_poly.type
_entity_poly.pdbx_seq_one_letter_code
_entity_poly.pdbx_strand_id
1 'polypeptide(L)' 'METTKKNKLFDKINSALNQVRPYLQADGGDISLIDISDDFVVKV' A
#
# COMPACT_ATOMS: atom_id res chain seq x y z
N MET A 1 20.48 -0.53 -8.38
CA MET A 1 19.39 0.04 -9.20
C MET A 1 18.01 -0.59 -8.93
N GLU A 2 17.90 -1.64 -8.11
CA GLU A 2 16.62 -2.33 -7.78
C GLU A 2 15.81 -1.63 -6.66
N THR A 3 16.48 -1.10 -5.63
CA THR A 3 15.84 -0.52 -4.44
C THR A 3 14.94 0.69 -4.76
N THR A 4 15.30 1.47 -5.79
CA THR A 4 14.55 2.65 -6.21
C THR A 4 13.21 2.29 -6.86
N LYS A 5 13.10 1.12 -7.52
CA LYS A 5 11.85 0.67 -8.14
C LYS A 5 10.85 0.19 -7.10
N LYS A 6 11.29 -0.62 -6.12
CA LYS A 6 10.42 -1.07 -5.00
C LYS A 6 9.90 0.11 -4.19
N ASN A 7 10.73 1.10 -3.88
CA ASN A 7 10.27 2.32 -3.19
C ASN A 7 9.20 3.07 -3.99
N LYS A 8 9.40 3.29 -5.30
CA LYS A 8 8.38 3.94 -6.14
C LYS A 8 7.05 3.17 -6.18
N LEU A 9 7.10 1.83 -6.19
CA LEU A 9 5.90 1.01 -6.17
C LEU A 9 5.20 1.10 -4.81
N PHE A 10 5.96 1.06 -3.72
CA PHE A 10 5.48 1.23 -2.35
C PHE A 10 4.79 2.60 -2.16
N ASP A 11 5.42 3.68 -2.65
CA ASP A 11 4.84 5.03 -2.59
C ASP A 11 3.53 5.13 -3.37
N LYS A 12 3.48 4.51 -4.56
CA LYS A 12 2.28 4.49 -5.40
C LYS A 12 1.13 3.73 -4.73
N ILE A 13 1.41 2.57 -4.13
CA ILE A 13 0.41 1.78 -3.42
C ILE A 13 -0.07 2.53 -2.17
N ASN A 14 0.83 3.11 -1.38
CA ASN A 14 0.43 3.93 -0.22
C ASN A 14 -0.42 5.13 -0.62
N SER A 15 -0.08 5.81 -1.72
CA SER A 15 -0.88 6.91 -2.23
C SER A 15 -2.31 6.46 -2.57
N ALA A 16 -2.47 5.29 -3.21
CA ALA A 16 -3.78 4.72 -3.48
C ALA A 16 -4.51 4.31 -2.19
N LEU A 17 -3.85 3.63 -1.26
CA LEU A 17 -4.44 3.24 0.03
C LEU A 17 -4.90 4.46 0.84
N ASN A 18 -4.13 5.55 0.83
CA ASN A 18 -4.49 6.81 1.50
C ASN A 18 -5.79 7.43 0.96
N GLN A 19 -6.16 7.17 -0.29
CA GLN A 19 -7.45 7.60 -0.83
C GLN A 19 -8.62 6.76 -0.28
N VAL A 20 -8.37 5.50 0.10
CA VAL A 20 -9.40 4.58 0.60
C VAL A 20 -9.51 4.60 2.14
N ARG A 21 -8.41 4.91 2.84
CA ARG A 21 -8.34 5.01 4.32
C ARG A 21 -9.49 5.81 4.95
N PRO A 22 -9.92 6.98 4.44
CA PRO A 22 -10.99 7.74 5.07
C PRO A 22 -12.30 6.97 5.15
N TYR A 23 -12.60 6.17 4.12
CA TYR A 23 -13.80 5.35 4.06
C TYR A 23 -13.70 4.15 5.01
N LEU A 24 -12.55 3.47 5.01
CA LEU A 24 -12.27 2.37 5.95
C LEU A 24 -12.32 2.83 7.42
N GLN A 25 -11.72 3.98 7.73
CA GLN A 25 -11.71 4.54 9.08
C GLN A 25 -13.10 5.00 9.53
N ALA A 26 -13.92 5.53 8.63
CA ALA A 26 -15.32 5.86 8.92
C ALA A 26 -16.13 4.60 9.30
N ASP A 27 -15.82 3.47 8.68
CA ASP A 27 -16.41 2.16 8.99
C ASP A 27 -15.73 1.45 10.19
N GLY A 28 -14.76 2.10 10.85
CA GLY A 28 -14.05 1.57 12.03
C GLY A 28 -12.92 0.59 11.70
N GLY A 29 -12.53 0.47 10.43
CA GLY A 29 -11.39 -0.33 9.97
C GLY A 29 -10.11 0.49 9.77
N ASP A 30 -8.99 -0.21 9.65
CA ASP A 30 -7.71 0.37 9.22
C ASP A 30 -7.01 -0.60 8.27
N ILE A 31 -6.18 -0.05 7.38
CA ILE A 31 -5.43 -0.83 6.39
C ILE A 31 -3.99 -0.36 6.40
N SER A 32 -3.03 -1.29 6.44
CA SER A 32 -1.61 -0.95 6.46
C SER A 32 -0.85 -1.85 5.50
N LEU A 33 0.01 -1.27 4.67
CA LEU A 33 0.82 -2.03 3.72
C LEU A 33 1.94 -2.77 4.47
N ILE A 34 1.88 -4.11 4.49
CA ILE A 34 2.86 -4.95 5.21
C ILE A 34 4.00 -5.37 4.29
N ASP A 35 3.69 -5.87 3.09
CA ASP A 35 4.68 -6.36 2.14
C ASP A 35 4.16 -6.35 0.70
N ILE A 36 5.10 -6.31 -0.25
CA ILE A 36 4.84 -6.46 -1.69
C ILE A 36 5.73 -7.58 -2.20
N SER A 37 5.11 -8.71 -2.54
CA SER A 37 5.84 -9.82 -3.15
C SER A 37 6.29 -9.48 -4.57
N ASP A 38 7.30 -10.21 -5.05
CA ASP A 38 7.81 -10.04 -6.42
C ASP A 38 6.80 -10.48 -7.49
N ASP A 39 5.76 -11.23 -7.09
CA ASP A 39 4.61 -11.61 -7.94
C ASP A 39 3.52 -10.52 -8.00
N PHE A 40 3.83 -9.30 -7.54
CA PHE A 40 2.88 -8.19 -7.43
C PHE A 40 1.67 -8.47 -6.52
N VAL A 41 1.82 -9.38 -5.56
CA VAL A 41 0.81 -9.64 -4.53
C VAL A 41 1.09 -8.74 -3.32
N VAL A 42 0.05 -8.03 -2.87
CA VAL A 42 0.14 -7.09 -1.76
C VAL A 42 -0.44 -7.71 -0.51
N LYS A 43 0.30 -7.63 0.60
CA LYS A 43 -0.18 -8.03 1.93
C LYS A 43 -0.52 -6.79 2.75
N VAL A 44 -1.75 -6.76 3.27
CA VAL A 44 -2.31 -5.69 4.09
C VAL A 44 -2.80 -6.19 5.45
#